data_AF-A0AA36MG46-F1
#
_entry.id   AF-A0AA36MG46-F1
#
_cell.length_a   1.000
_cell.length_b   1.000
_cell.length_c   1.000
_cell.angle_alpha   90.00
_cell.angle_beta   90.00
_cell.angle_gamma   90.00
#
_symmetry.space_group_name_H-M   'P 1'
#
loop_
_entity.id
_entity.type
_entity.pdbx_description
1 polymer ?
#
loop_
_entity_poly.entity_id
_entity_poly.type
_entity_poly.pdbx_seq_one_letter_code
_entity_poly.pdbx_strand_id
1 'polypeptide(L)'
;MLCTWFINLVMTASAIAELLKGFDTIYAQTQLTPMQFRCMKDEGYSFYIARVFNGQQGFDIIGARNLKYAHEAGLHVAAYVVPCFSDGKVPNRLSSG
;
A
#
# COMPACT_ATOMS: atom_id res chain seq x y z
N MET A 1 32.94 17.89 -34.43
CA MET A 1 31.86 18.46 -33.58
C MET A 1 30.52 17.70 -33.72
N LEU A 2 30.50 16.43 -34.18
CA LEU A 2 29.27 15.61 -34.30
C LEU A 2 29.11 14.55 -33.19
N CYS A 3 30.14 14.31 -32.38
CA CYS A 3 30.15 13.25 -31.37
C CYS A 3 29.40 13.62 -30.07
N THR A 4 29.35 14.91 -29.73
CA THR A 4 28.69 15.41 -28.50
C THR A 4 27.16 15.45 -28.59
N TRP A 5 26.58 15.48 -29.79
CA TRP A 5 25.13 15.45 -29.98
C TRP A 5 24.54 14.06 -29.76
N PHE A 6 25.25 13.01 -30.19
CA PHE A 6 24.81 11.62 -29.99
C PHE A 6 24.86 11.18 -28.53
N ILE A 7 25.83 11.66 -27.74
CA ILE A 7 25.94 11.31 -26.32
C ILE A 7 24.77 11.89 -25.50
N ASN A 8 24.33 13.12 -25.80
CA ASN A 8 23.18 13.73 -25.13
C ASN A 8 21.85 13.05 -25.46
N LEU A 9 21.72 12.46 -26.66
CA LEU A 9 20.53 11.72 -27.09
C LEU A 9 20.39 10.36 -26.36
N VAL A 10 21.51 9.69 -26.06
CA VAL A 10 21.49 8.38 -25.38
C VAL A 10 21.22 8.52 -23.87
N MET A 11 21.72 9.57 -23.21
CA MET A 11 21.44 9.80 -21.78
C MET A 11 20.04 10.36 -21.48
N THR A 12 19.34 10.92 -22.46
CA THR A 12 17.95 11.40 -22.28
C THR A 12 16.90 10.31 -22.49
N ALA A 13 17.30 9.13 -22.98
CA ALA A 13 16.40 8.02 -23.28
C ALA A 13 16.27 6.97 -22.15
N SER A 14 17.05 7.08 -21.06
CA SER A 14 16.82 6.30 -19.84
C SER A 14 15.58 6.82 -19.13
N ALA A 15 14.43 6.41 -19.66
CA ALA A 15 13.11 6.63 -19.11
C ALA A 15 13.11 6.31 -17.61
N ILE A 16 12.83 7.35 -16.85
CA ILE A 16 12.45 7.34 -15.44
C ILE A 16 11.21 6.44 -15.26
N ALA A 17 11.43 5.14 -15.10
CA ALA A 17 10.46 4.29 -14.43
C ALA A 17 10.48 4.70 -12.95
N GLU A 18 9.66 5.67 -12.58
CA GLU A 18 9.44 5.98 -11.17
C GLU A 18 8.76 4.76 -10.53
N LEU A 19 9.54 3.99 -9.77
CA LEU A 19 9.01 2.92 -8.96
C LEU A 19 8.12 3.54 -7.88
N LEU A 20 6.79 3.46 -8.08
CA LEU A 20 5.85 3.86 -7.05
C LEU A 20 6.06 2.98 -5.82
N LYS A 21 6.62 3.58 -4.78
CA LYS A 21 6.79 2.94 -3.49
C LYS A 21 5.48 3.06 -2.73
N GLY A 22 4.92 1.93 -2.34
CA GLY A 22 3.77 1.87 -1.45
C GLY A 22 3.95 0.80 -0.41
N PHE A 23 3.05 0.77 0.54
CA PHE A 23 3.07 -0.21 1.62
C PHE A 23 1.67 -0.63 1.99
N ASP A 24 1.56 -1.83 2.55
CA ASP A 24 0.34 -2.29 3.18
C ASP A 24 0.58 -2.62 4.65
N THR A 25 -0.51 -2.68 5.40
CA THR A 25 -0.50 -3.31 6.72
C THR A 25 -1.59 -4.36 6.75
N ILE A 26 -1.17 -5.59 6.99
CA ILE A 26 -2.03 -6.68 7.45
C ILE A 26 -2.08 -6.62 8.98
N TYR A 27 -3.26 -6.87 9.57
CA TYR A 27 -3.63 -6.80 10.99
C TYR A 27 -4.43 -5.56 11.41
N ALA A 28 -5.69 -5.85 11.77
CA ALA A 28 -6.60 -5.03 12.55
C ALA A 28 -6.09 -4.69 13.98
N GLN A 29 -4.78 -4.61 14.20
CA GLN A 29 -4.18 -4.33 15.51
C GLN A 29 -3.16 -3.19 15.45
N THR A 30 -2.60 -2.91 14.27
CA THR A 30 -1.72 -1.76 14.07
C THR A 30 -2.56 -0.59 13.54
N GLN A 31 -3.27 0.07 14.45
CA GLN A 31 -3.89 1.35 14.14
C GLN A 31 -2.77 2.40 14.01
N LEU A 32 -2.58 2.89 12.79
CA LEU A 32 -1.64 3.97 12.52
C LEU A 32 -2.31 5.31 12.77
N THR A 33 -1.50 6.33 12.98
CA THR A 33 -1.93 7.73 13.14
C THR A 33 -1.65 8.52 11.85
N PRO A 34 -2.34 9.64 11.61
CA PRO A 34 -2.01 10.53 10.49
C PRO A 34 -0.54 10.99 10.47
N MET A 35 0.08 11.15 11.65
CA MET A 35 1.49 11.53 11.76
C MET A 35 2.43 10.43 11.25
N GLN A 36 2.13 9.16 11.54
CA GLN A 36 2.91 8.04 11.01
C GLN A 36 2.76 7.92 9.48
N PHE A 37 1.55 8.15 8.94
CA PHE A 37 1.38 8.20 7.48
C PHE A 37 2.12 9.35 6.82
N ARG A 38 2.16 10.54 7.46
CA ARG A 38 2.98 11.66 6.97
C ARG A 38 4.46 11.31 6.97
N CYS A 39 4.97 10.70 8.04
CA CYS A 39 6.34 10.19 8.08
C CYS A 39 6.63 9.26 6.90
N MET A 40 5.73 8.31 6.61
CA MET A 40 5.89 7.43 5.44
C MET A 40 5.88 8.20 4.12
N LYS A 41 5.01 9.20 3.98
CA LYS A 41 4.98 10.05 2.78
C LYS A 41 6.29 10.82 2.59
N ASP A 42 6.84 11.36 3.67
CA ASP A 42 8.12 12.09 3.65
C ASP A 42 9.30 11.17 3.29
N GLU A 43 9.21 9.87 3.62
CA GLU A 43 10.15 8.80 3.21
C GLU A 43 9.93 8.30 1.75
N GLY A 44 9.13 9.02 0.96
CA GLY A 44 8.91 8.77 -0.46
C GLY A 44 7.88 7.69 -0.78
N TYR A 45 7.06 7.27 0.19
CA TYR A 45 5.91 6.42 -0.11
C TYR A 45 4.78 7.24 -0.72
N SER A 46 4.18 6.74 -1.79
CA SER A 46 3.18 7.44 -2.61
C SER A 46 1.77 6.87 -2.45
N PHE A 47 1.65 5.61 -2.02
CA PHE A 47 0.36 4.96 -1.81
C PHE A 47 0.37 4.00 -0.61
N TYR A 48 -0.82 3.78 -0.06
CA TYR A 48 -1.09 2.88 1.05
C TYR A 48 -2.26 1.95 0.70
N ILE A 49 -2.11 0.67 1.05
CA ILE A 49 -3.13 -0.35 0.83
C ILE A 49 -3.54 -0.95 2.18
N ALA A 50 -4.84 -1.15 2.42
CA ALA A 50 -5.30 -1.82 3.64
C ALA A 50 -6.44 -2.80 3.40
N ARG A 51 -6.49 -3.82 4.27
CA ARG A 51 -7.60 -4.77 4.31
C ARG A 51 -8.83 -4.09 4.89
N VAL A 52 -9.97 -4.17 4.22
CA VAL A 52 -11.26 -3.65 4.74
C VAL A 52 -12.24 -4.77 5.10
N PHE A 53 -11.97 -5.98 4.65
CA PHE A 53 -12.79 -7.14 4.96
C PHE A 53 -11.94 -8.41 4.98
N ASN A 54 -12.28 -9.30 5.89
CA ASN A 54 -11.77 -10.66 5.93
C ASN A 54 -12.95 -11.62 6.04
N GLY A 55 -13.05 -12.59 5.12
CA GLY A 55 -14.07 -13.64 5.17
C GLY A 55 -14.17 -14.38 6.52
N GLN A 56 -13.12 -14.35 7.34
CA GLN A 56 -13.10 -14.91 8.70
C GLN A 56 -13.59 -13.97 9.80
N GLN A 57 -13.27 -12.67 9.70
CA GLN A 57 -13.42 -11.70 10.80
C GLN A 57 -14.47 -10.63 10.48
N GLY A 58 -15.02 -10.63 9.27
CA GLY A 58 -15.93 -9.61 8.77
C GLY A 58 -15.20 -8.31 8.42
N PHE A 59 -15.88 -7.19 8.64
CA PHE A 59 -15.37 -5.86 8.33
C PHE A 59 -14.20 -5.45 9.24
N ASP A 60 -13.11 -4.98 8.64
CA ASP A 60 -11.91 -4.55 9.33
C ASP A 60 -11.98 -3.03 9.62
N ILE A 61 -12.54 -2.68 10.77
CA ILE A 61 -12.73 -1.27 11.19
C ILE A 61 -11.40 -0.52 11.25
N ILE A 62 -10.33 -1.21 11.65
CA ILE A 62 -9.01 -0.60 11.81
C ILE A 62 -8.37 -0.35 10.44
N GLY A 63 -8.46 -1.31 9.52
CA GLY A 63 -8.02 -1.10 8.15
C GLY A 63 -8.76 0.04 7.45
N ALA A 64 -10.10 0.10 7.59
CA ALA A 64 -10.89 1.21 7.07
C ALA A 64 -10.49 2.57 7.68
N ARG A 65 -10.20 2.61 8.99
CA ARG A 65 -9.71 3.82 9.67
C ARG A 65 -8.33 4.23 9.17
N ASN A 66 -7.43 3.27 8.96
CA ASN A 66 -6.10 3.54 8.43
C ASN A 66 -6.16 4.12 7.00
N LEU A 67 -7.07 3.65 6.14
CA LEU A 67 -7.27 4.27 4.82
C LEU A 67 -7.68 5.74 4.93
N LYS A 68 -8.58 6.06 5.87
CA LYS A 68 -8.96 7.45 6.12
C LYS A 68 -7.75 8.30 6.53
N TYR A 69 -6.95 7.83 7.48
CA TYR A 69 -5.77 8.57 7.93
C TYR A 69 -4.65 8.68 6.89
N ALA A 70 -4.44 7.64 6.07
CA ALA A 70 -3.51 7.69 4.96
C ALA A 70 -3.94 8.71 3.90
N HIS A 71 -5.24 8.74 3.58
CA HIS A 71 -5.81 9.73 2.67
C HIS A 71 -5.66 11.16 3.21
N GLU A 72 -5.95 11.37 4.50
CA GLU A 72 -5.74 12.66 5.18
C GLU A 72 -4.28 13.09 5.22
N ALA A 73 -3.34 12.13 5.28
CA ALA A 73 -1.90 12.39 5.15
C ALA A 73 -1.46 12.63 3.69
N GLY A 74 -2.37 12.50 2.73
CA GLY A 74 -2.15 12.76 1.31
C GLY A 74 -1.41 11.64 0.57
N LEU A 75 -1.59 10.38 1.00
CA LEU A 75 -1.22 9.20 0.23
C LEU A 75 -2.39 8.78 -0.69
N HIS A 76 -2.09 8.18 -1.83
CA HIS A 76 -3.10 7.43 -2.59
C HIS A 76 -3.51 6.18 -1.80
N VAL A 77 -4.80 5.85 -1.81
CA VAL A 77 -5.33 4.74 -0.99
C VAL A 77 -6.02 3.70 -1.84
N ALA A 78 -5.79 2.42 -1.51
CA ALA A 78 -6.55 1.31 -2.06
C ALA A 78 -6.96 0.34 -0.95
N ALA A 79 -8.11 -0.29 -1.12
CA ALA A 79 -8.62 -1.28 -0.21
C ALA A 79 -8.53 -2.67 -0.84
N TYR A 80 -8.29 -3.70 -0.02
CA TYR A 80 -8.45 -5.08 -0.44
C TYR A 80 -9.38 -5.86 0.50
N VAL A 81 -9.94 -6.93 -0.07
CA VAL A 81 -10.82 -7.86 0.61
C VAL A 81 -10.14 -9.23 0.60
N VAL A 82 -10.00 -9.84 1.78
CA VAL A 82 -9.66 -11.26 1.86
C VAL A 82 -10.96 -12.04 1.67
N PRO A 83 -11.12 -12.77 0.56
CA PRO A 83 -12.36 -13.45 0.23
C PRO A 83 -12.68 -14.56 1.24
N CYS A 84 -13.94 -14.97 1.30
CA CYS A 84 -14.32 -16.21 1.98
C CYS A 84 -13.68 -17.40 1.24
N PHE A 85 -13.18 -18.40 1.98
CA PHE A 85 -12.65 -19.61 1.37
C PHE A 85 -13.77 -20.49 0.78
N SER A 86 -13.41 -21.36 -0.17
CA SER A 86 -14.30 -22.03 -1.15
C SER A 86 -15.41 -22.90 -0.57
N ASP A 87 -15.41 -23.20 0.73
CA ASP A 87 -16.47 -23.94 1.41
C ASP A 87 -17.52 -23.03 2.08
N GLY A 88 -17.41 -21.70 1.92
CA GLY A 88 -18.26 -20.74 2.61
C GLY A 88 -18.07 -20.76 4.13
N LYS A 89 -17.06 -21.47 4.63
CA LYS A 89 -16.73 -21.55 6.05
C LYS A 89 -15.48 -20.73 6.32
N VAL A 90 -15.48 -20.14 7.49
CA VAL A 90 -14.29 -19.55 8.10
C VAL A 90 -13.36 -20.71 8.48
N PRO A 91 -12.11 -20.81 7.97
CA PRO A 91 -11.17 -21.77 8.50
C PRO A 91 -11.03 -21.55 9.99
N ASN A 92 -11.44 -22.53 10.79
CA ASN A 92 -11.17 -22.55 12.22
C ASN A 92 -9.66 -22.53 12.40
N ARG A 93 -9.12 -21.39 12.86
CA ARG A 93 -7.78 -21.22 13.41
C ARG A 93 -6.63 -21.87 12.62
N LEU A 94 -5.85 -21.05 11.93
CA LEU A 94 -4.40 -21.17 12.12
C LEU A 94 -4.07 -20.54 13.48
N SER A 95 -4.35 -21.28 14.55
CA SER A 95 -3.69 -21.08 15.83
C SER A 95 -2.58 -22.10 15.91
N SER A 96 -1.35 -21.69 15.61
CA SER A 96 -0.13 -22.08 16.32
C SER A 96 1.10 -21.68 15.51
N GLY A 97 1.99 -20.88 16.12
CA GLY A 97 3.35 -20.62 15.67
C GLY A 97 3.60 -19.18 15.33
#